data_AF-A0A842SA24-F1
#
_entry.id   AF-A0A842SA24-F1
#
_cell.length_a   1.000
_cell.length_b   1.000
_cell.length_c   1.000
_cell.angle_alpha   90.00
_cell.angle_beta   90.00
_cell.angle_gamma   90.00
#
_symmetry.space_group_name_H-M   'P 1'
#
loop_
_entity.id
_entity.type
_entity.pdbx_description
1 polymer ?
#
loop_
_entity_poly.entity_id
_entity_poly.type
_entity_poly.pdbx_seq_one_letter_code
_entity_poly.pdbx_strand_id
1 'polypeptide(L)' 'MNKKDINRESLDIRGRICPMTFVYTKLKLEEMQSGEFLTIFLDFEPALKNIPK' A
#
# COMPACT_ATOMS: atom_id res chain seq x y z
N MET A 1 -2.48 25.95 -8.51
CA MET A 1 -2.45 24.48 -8.30
C MET A 1 -2.90 24.18 -6.89
N ASN A 2 -4.15 23.75 -6.72
CA ASN A 2 -4.75 23.51 -5.40
C ASN A 2 -4.32 22.13 -4.88
N LYS A 3 -3.60 22.11 -3.75
CA LYS A 3 -3.11 20.92 -3.03
C LYS A 3 -4.21 20.07 -2.36
N LYS A 4 -5.49 20.26 -2.68
CA LYS A 4 -6.56 19.99 -1.69
C LYS A 4 -7.25 18.63 -1.73
N ASP A 5 -7.15 17.84 -2.80
CA ASP A 5 -7.94 16.59 -2.90
C ASP A 5 -7.11 15.42 -3.44
N ILE A 6 -5.93 15.17 -2.87
CA ILE A 6 -5.28 13.86 -3.08
C ILE A 6 -5.97 12.89 -2.11
N ASN A 7 -6.84 12.02 -2.62
CA ASN A 7 -7.40 10.94 -1.80
C ASN A 7 -6.26 9.99 -1.42
N ARG A 8 -6.00 9.88 -0.11
CA ARG A 8 -4.86 9.15 0.46
C ARG A 8 -5.37 8.09 1.41
N GLU A 9 -5.11 6.86 1.05
CA GLU A 9 -5.36 5.68 1.87
C GLU A 9 -4.07 5.26 2.58
N SER A 10 -4.20 4.58 3.71
CA SER A 10 -3.05 4.03 4.45
C SER A 10 -3.26 2.58 4.82
N LEU A 11 -2.22 1.76 4.69
CA LEU A 11 -2.22 0.35 5.04
C LEU A 11 -1.01 0.05 5.94
N ASP A 12 -1.25 -0.38 7.18
CA ASP A 12 -0.20 -0.86 8.08
C ASP A 12 -0.16 -2.38 8.08
N ILE A 13 0.95 -2.93 7.59
CA ILE A 13 1.20 -4.36 7.49
C ILE A 13 2.54 -4.74 8.12
N ARG A 14 3.00 -3.95 9.11
CA ARG A 14 4.13 -4.32 9.96
C ARG A 14 3.88 -5.63 10.70
N GLY A 15 4.94 -6.40 10.95
CA GLY A 15 4.88 -7.73 11.56
C GLY A 15 4.29 -8.81 10.65
N ARG A 16 3.91 -8.48 9.40
CA ARG A 16 3.48 -9.47 8.41
C ARG A 16 4.69 -9.96 7.62
N ILE A 17 4.75 -11.28 7.42
CA ILE A 17 5.75 -11.92 6.58
C ILE A 17 5.22 -12.15 5.17
N CYS A 18 6.12 -12.26 4.20
CA CYS A 18 5.79 -12.69 2.84
C CYS A 18 5.06 -14.06 2.88
N PRO A 19 3.98 -14.29 2.10
CA PRO A 19 3.42 -13.43 1.05
C PRO A 19 2.32 -12.47 1.53
N MET A 20 2.02 -12.40 2.83
CA MET A 20 0.88 -11.62 3.32
C MET A 20 1.02 -10.12 3.00
N THR A 21 2.24 -9.58 3.01
CA THR A 21 2.51 -8.19 2.61
C THR A 21 2.09 -7.90 1.16
N PHE A 22 2.27 -8.86 0.25
CA PHE A 22 1.83 -8.76 -1.13
C PHE A 22 0.30 -8.84 -1.23
N VAL A 23 -0.30 -9.86 -0.60
CA VAL A 23 -1.74 -10.11 -0.64
C VAL A 23 -2.52 -8.90 -0.14
N TYR A 24 -2.19 -8.36 1.05
CA TYR A 24 -2.91 -7.22 1.61
C TYR A 24 -2.76 -5.96 0.76
N THR A 25 -1.57 -5.72 0.22
CA THR A 25 -1.37 -4.57 -0.67
C THR A 25 -2.20 -4.71 -1.94
N LYS A 26 -2.23 -5.91 -2.53
CA LYS A 26 -2.98 -6.16 -3.75
C LYS A 26 -4.48 -5.97 -3.56
N LEU A 27 -5.04 -6.53 -2.49
CA LEU A 27 -6.46 -6.37 -2.14
C LEU A 27 -6.82 -4.89 -1.94
N LYS A 28 -6.00 -4.14 -1.19
CA LYS A 28 -6.26 -2.71 -0.97
C LYS A 28 -6.20 -1.91 -2.28
N LEU A 29 -5.27 -2.23 -3.18
CA LEU A 29 -5.20 -1.59 -4.50
C LEU A 29 -6.40 -1.93 -5.41
N GLU A 30 -6.96 -3.13 -5.30
CA GLU A 30 -8.15 -3.54 -6.07
C GLU A 30 -9.43 -2.82 -5.60
N GLU A 31 -9.48 -2.39 -4.34
CA GLU A 31 -10.56 -1.58 -3.77
C GLU A 31 -10.43 -0.08 -4.10
N MET A 32 -9.25 0.36 -4.52
CA MET A 32 -8.94 1.78 -4.76
C MET A 32 -9.32 2.24 -6.17
N GLN A 33 -9.65 3.53 -6.28
CA GLN A 33 -9.92 4.17 -7.56
C GLN A 33 -8.62 4.67 -8.21
N SER A 34 -8.64 4.76 -9.54
CA SER A 34 -7.52 5.33 -10.28
C SER A 34 -7.31 6.80 -9.91
N GLY A 35 -6.07 7.16 -9.58
CA GLY A 35 -5.70 8.51 -9.14
C GLY A 35 -5.58 8.67 -7.61
N GLU A 36 -5.92 7.63 -6.85
CA GLU A 36 -5.70 7.58 -5.40
C GLU A 36 -4.27 7.14 -5.05
N PHE A 37 -3.80 7.53 -3.86
CA PHE A 37 -2.47 7.17 -3.38
C PHE A 37 -2.55 6.30 -2.13
N LEU A 38 -1.84 5.18 -2.13
CA LEU A 38 -1.72 4.28 -0.99
C LEU A 38 -0.38 4.49 -0.26
N THR A 39 -0.43 4.80 1.02
CA THR A 39 0.74 4.80 1.90
C THR A 39 0.82 3.46 2.64
N ILE A 40 1.97 2.77 2.55
CA ILE A 40 2.15 1.47 3.19
C ILE A 40 3.22 1.57 4.28
N PHE A 41 2.89 1.09 5.48
CA PHE A 41 3.84 0.95 6.59
C PHE A 41 4.33 -0.49 6.68
N LEU A 42 5.65 -0.65 6.64
CA LEU A 42 6.38 -1.93 6.65
C LEU A 42 7.56 -1.81 7.61
N ASP A 43 7.95 -2.93 8.22
CA ASP A 43 9.08 -3.06 9.14
C ASP A 43 10.13 -4.08 8.64
N PHE A 44 9.91 -4.64 7.45
CA PHE A 44 10.77 -5.65 6.84
C PHE A 44 11.14 -5.30 5.40
N GLU A 45 12.42 -4.97 5.18
CA GLU A 45 12.95 -4.48 3.90
C GLU A 45 12.76 -5.45 2.71
N PRO A 46 12.93 -6.77 2.84
CA PRO A 46 12.71 -7.70 1.74
C PRO A 46 11.26 -7.75 1.23
N ALA A 47 10.27 -7.33 2.03
CA ALA A 47 8.88 -7.25 1.58
C ALA A 47 8.72 -6.25 0.44
N LEU A 48 9.51 -5.16 0.43
CA LEU A 48 9.45 -4.10 -0.59
C LEU A 48 9.65 -4.63 -2.01
N LYS A 49 10.47 -5.67 -2.17
CA LYS A 49 10.73 -6.29 -3.49
C LYS A 49 9.49 -6.95 -4.09
N ASN A 50 8.54 -7.34 -3.24
CA ASN A 50 7.34 -8.05 -3.63
C ASN A 50 6.10 -7.16 -3.61
N ILE A 51 6.18 -5.89 -3.21
CA ILE A 51 5.02 -4.97 -3.22
C ILE A 51 4.73 -4.53 -4.67
N PRO A 52 3.47 -4.63 -5.16
CA PRO A 52 3.10 -4.17 -6.50
C PRO A 52 3.18 -2.64 -6.59
N LYS A 53 3.59 -2.13 -7.76
CA LYS A 53 3.73 -0.69 -8.06
C LYS A 53 2.60 -0.20 -8.95
#